data_AF-A0A976PE23-F1
#
_entry.id   AF-A0A976PE23-F1
#
_cell.length_a   1.000
_cell.length_b   1.000
_cell.length_c   1.000
_cell.angle_alpha   90.00
_cell.angle_beta   90.00
_cell.angle_gamma   90.00
#
_symmetry.space_group_name_H-M   'P 1'
#
loop_
_entity.id
_entity.type
_entity.pdbx_description
1 polymer ?
#
loop_
_entity_poly.entity_id
_entity_poly.type
_entity_poly.pdbx_seq_one_letter_code
_entity_poly.pdbx_strand_id
1 'polypeptide(L)' 'MELILVAAAVMVGFGALGAAVGMGLLGGKLLEGTARQPELGPMLQGKMFLLAGLIDAIPMIGVGIG' A
#
# COMPACT_ATOMS: atom_id res chain seq x y z
N MET A 1 9.37 27.95 8.05
CA MET A 1 8.36 27.46 7.08
C MET A 1 8.99 26.53 6.06
N GLU A 2 10.04 26.98 5.35
CA GLU A 2 10.80 26.18 4.36
C GLU A 2 11.22 24.77 4.86
N LEU A 3 11.86 24.67 6.03
CA LEU A 3 12.35 23.39 6.56
C LEU A 3 11.23 22.41 6.94
N ILE A 4 10.06 22.91 7.32
CA ILE A 4 8.89 22.09 7.67
C ILE A 4 8.33 21.43 6.41
N LEU A 5 8.26 22.18 5.30
CA LEU A 5 7.79 21.66 4.02
C LEU A 5 8.73 20.57 3.47
N VAL A 6 10.04 20.75 3.62
CA VAL A 6 11.03 19.73 3.24
C VAL A 6 10.89 18.48 4.11
N ALA A 7 10.76 18.64 5.43
CA ALA A 7 10.55 17.51 6.34
C ALA A 7 9.25 16.75 6.03
N ALA A 8 8.15 17.46 5.78
CA ALA A 8 6.88 16.87 5.38
C ALA A 8 7.00 16.10 4.04
N ALA A 9 7.63 16.71 3.02
CA ALA A 9 7.84 16.06 1.73
C ALA A 9 8.65 14.76 1.84
N VAL A 10 9.68 14.74 2.70
CA VAL A 10 10.48 13.55 2.97
C VAL A 10 9.66 12.47 3.67
N MET A 11 8.90 12.82 4.73
CA MET A 11 8.06 11.84 5.44
C MET A 11 6.99 11.22 4.53
N VAL A 12 6.31 12.05 3.72
CA VAL A 12 5.30 11.58 2.77
C VAL A 12 5.94 10.72 1.68
N GLY A 13 7.10 11.12 1.15
CA GLY A 13 7.84 10.35 0.15
C GLY A 13 8.22 8.95 0.62
N PHE A 14 8.73 8.82 1.84
CA PHE A 14 9.05 7.51 2.42
C PHE A 14 7.80 6.67 2.73
N GLY A 15 6.70 7.29 3.18
CA GLY A 15 5.41 6.60 3.36
C GLY A 15 4.86 6.05 2.03
N ALA A 16 4.91 6.85 0.98
CA ALA A 16 4.47 6.47 -0.37
C ALA A 16 5.33 5.34 -0.96
N LEU A 17 6.65 5.37 -0.73
CA LEU A 17 7.55 4.28 -1.14
C LEU A 17 7.21 2.95 -0.46
N GLY A 18 6.94 2.98 0.85
CA GLY A 18 6.51 1.79 1.60
C GLY A 18 5.20 1.20 1.07
N ALA A 19 4.20 2.06 0.80
CA ALA A 19 2.93 1.65 0.21
C ALA A 19 3.11 1.05 -1.19
N ALA A 20 3.90 1.69 -2.06
CA ALA A 20 4.15 1.23 -3.42
C ALA A 20 4.78 -0.16 -3.46
N VAL A 21 5.77 -0.42 -2.60
CA VAL A 21 6.42 -1.74 -2.49
C VAL A 21 5.43 -2.78 -1.94
N GLY A 22 4.70 -2.45 -0.88
CA GLY A 22 3.70 -3.33 -0.29
C GLY A 22 2.62 -3.73 -1.28
N MET A 23 2.06 -2.76 -2.01
CA MET A 23 1.03 -2.99 -3.02
C MET A 23 1.56 -3.76 -4.24
N GLY A 24 2.79 -3.49 -4.69
CA GLY A 24 3.42 -4.23 -5.78
C GLY A 24 3.60 -5.71 -5.46
N LEU A 25 4.05 -6.03 -4.24
CA LEU A 25 4.22 -7.42 -3.79
C LEU A 25 2.86 -8.13 -3.61
N LEU A 26 1.89 -7.43 -3.02
CA LEU A 26 0.54 -7.95 -2.80
C LEU A 26 -0.16 -8.26 -4.14
N GLY A 27 -0.12 -7.32 -5.08
CA GLY A 27 -0.69 -7.46 -6.41
C GLY A 27 -0.02 -8.57 -7.22
N GLY A 28 1.31 -8.67 -7.15
CA GLY A 28 2.05 -9.76 -7.79
C GLY A 28 1.61 -11.15 -7.28
N LYS A 29 1.47 -11.31 -5.96
CA LYS A 29 1.00 -12.57 -5.35
C LYS A 29 -0.46 -12.87 -5.65
N LEU A 30 -1.32 -11.84 -5.77
CA LEU A 30 -2.70 -12.02 -6.21
C LEU A 30 -2.75 -12.60 -7.64
N LEU A 31 -1.97 -12.02 -8.56
CA LEU A 31 -1.91 -12.47 -9.95
C LEU A 31 -1.37 -13.90 -10.04
N GLU A 32 -0.29 -14.21 -9.32
CA GLU A 32 0.28 -15.57 -9.26
C GLU A 32 -0.72 -16.59 -8.69
N GLY A 33 -1.41 -16.25 -7.59
CA GLY A 33 -2.41 -17.09 -6.96
C GLY A 33 -3.62 -17.35 -7.87
N THR A 34 -4.10 -16.29 -8.53
CA THR A 34 -5.24 -16.37 -9.47
C THR A 34 -4.87 -17.13 -10.74
N ALA A 35 -3.63 -16.98 -11.23
CA ALA A 35 -3.13 -17.72 -12.39
C ALA A 35 -3.00 -19.22 -12.10
N ARG A 36 -2.65 -19.62 -10.86
CA ARG A 36 -2.58 -21.03 -10.45
C ARG A 36 -3.95 -21.63 -10.20
N GLN A 37 -4.85 -20.89 -9.56
CA GLN A 37 -6.20 -21.35 -9.19
C GLN A 37 -7.21 -20.23 -9.42
N PRO A 38 -7.84 -20.18 -10.61
CA PRO A 38 -8.81 -19.13 -10.95
C PRO A 38 -10.01 -19.08 -10.00
N GLU A 39 -10.42 -20.24 -9.48
CA GLU A 39 -11.53 -20.40 -8.53
C GLU A 39 -11.32 -19.63 -7.23
N LEU A 40 -10.06 -19.43 -6.82
CA LEU A 40 -9.72 -18.68 -5.62
C LEU A 40 -9.66 -17.16 -5.85
N GLY A 41 -9.73 -16.69 -7.11
CA GLY A 41 -9.60 -15.29 -7.48
C GLY A 41 -10.49 -14.34 -6.64
N PRO A 42 -11.82 -14.57 -6.55
CA PRO A 42 -12.71 -13.71 -5.77
C PRO A 42 -12.36 -13.65 -4.27
N MET A 43 -11.97 -14.78 -3.69
CA MET A 43 -11.55 -14.85 -2.28
C MET A 43 -10.23 -14.11 -2.06
N LEU A 44 -9.24 -14.30 -2.95
CA LEU A 44 -7.94 -13.65 -2.88
C LEU A 44 -8.06 -12.14 -3.10
N GLN A 45 -8.94 -11.69 -3.99
CA GLN A 45 -9.20 -10.27 -4.24
C GLN A 45 -9.81 -9.59 -3.00
N GLY A 46 -10.75 -10.24 -2.31
CA GLY A 46 -11.29 -9.72 -1.05
C GLY A 46 -10.22 -9.56 0.04
N LYS A 47 -9.35 -10.57 0.19
CA LYS A 47 -8.20 -10.50 1.13
C LYS A 47 -7.19 -9.43 0.71
N MET A 48 -6.96 -9.26 -0.59
CA MET A 48 -6.10 -8.20 -1.12
C MET A 48 -6.62 -6.82 -0.73
N PHE A 49 -7.91 -6.54 -0.90
CA PHE A 49 -8.46 -5.23 -0.54
C PHE A 49 -8.35 -4.90 0.96
N LEU A 50 -8.56 -5.90 1.82
CA LEU A 50 -8.35 -5.72 3.26
C LEU A 50 -6.89 -5.36 3.58
N LEU A 51 -5.94 -6.07 2.98
CA LEU A 51 -4.51 -5.84 3.19
C LEU A 51 -4.05 -4.53 2.56
N ALA A 52 -4.58 -4.16 1.38
CA ALA A 52 -4.32 -2.88 0.72
C ALA A 52 -4.75 -1.71 1.62
N GLY A 53 -5.95 -1.79 2.21
CA GLY A 53 -6.42 -0.79 3.17
C GLY A 53 -5.51 -0.68 4.40
N LEU A 54 -4.95 -1.80 4.87
CA LEU A 54 -4.00 -1.80 6.00
C LEU A 54 -2.64 -1.20 5.64
N ILE A 55 -2.15 -1.45 4.42
CA ILE A 55 -0.90 -0.89 3.88
C ILE A 55 -1.00 0.63 3.75
N ASP A 56 -2.12 1.13 3.22
CA ASP A 56 -2.32 2.56 2.98
C ASP A 56 -2.73 3.36 4.23
N ALA A 57 -3.26 2.69 5.27
CA ALA A 57 -3.66 3.36 6.50
C ALA A 57 -2.51 4.09 7.21
N ILE A 58 -1.33 3.48 7.28
CA ILE A 58 -0.18 4.04 8.03
C ILE A 58 0.36 5.32 7.34
N PRO A 59 0.66 5.32 6.02
CA PRO A 59 1.05 6.55 5.32
C PRO A 59 -0.02 7.64 5.36
N MET A 60 -1.31 7.29 5.23
CA MET A 60 -2.41 8.27 5.28
C MET A 60 -2.54 8.93 6.65
N ILE A 61 -2.36 8.19 7.74
CA ILE A 61 -2.30 8.76 9.10
C ILE A 61 -1.10 9.71 9.21
N GLY A 62 0.06 9.32 8.67
CA GLY A 62 1.26 10.17 8.65
C GLY A 62 1.06 11.49 7.89
N VAL A 63 0.38 11.44 6.74
CA VAL A 63 0.00 12.64 5.96
C VAL A 63 -1.00 13.51 6.71
N GLY A 64 -1.97 12.91 7.42
CA GLY A 64 -3.01 13.67 8.13
C GLY A 64 -2.53 14.37 9.41
N ILE A 65 -1.41 13.94 9.98
CA ILE A 65 -0.81 14.53 11.18
C ILE A 65 0.27 15.59 10.83
N GLY A 66 0.90 15.47 9.66
CA GLY A 66 2.04 16.28 9.20
C GLY A 66 1.68 17.61 8.55
#